data_AF-A0A6T8NGL7-F1
#
_entry.id   AF-A0A6T8NGL7-F1
#
_cell.length_a   1.000
_cell.length_b   1.000
_cell.length_c   1.000
_cell.angle_alpha   90.00
_cell.angle_beta   90.00
_cell.angle_gamma   90.00
#
_symmetry.space_group_name_H-M   'P 1'
#
loop_
_entity.id
_entity.type
_entity.pdbx_description
1 polymer ?
#
loop_
_entity_poly.entity_id
_entity_poly.type
_entity_poly.pdbx_seq_one_letter_code
_entity_poly.pdbx_strand_id
1 'polypeptide(L)'
;LHTNLSQCRGRRGEDRHSKCAPPPSLPSCCRVRHFQRLEQGKQTETPPPRATKTIHMVGTAPLPSQNPLTLFSDGLWMALGLEPRNDNTTSASSGLIDLKDVYGYEEWKIDCLFVGLVLSFYAVGHLLLKTEKQRAYIITFLNCCVAMVVGCHAMHTLCWYDVSVNSFSLSETPITRLEVRFFRVVQILDVAVGLCFYPTQLHLLTTWIHHTAYTLLCSWMLQRGVSILFALCLLEELPTLILAIGSMHKPLRSDSLFGLSYFVLRVSLHTVLAYNAVTYNGGDDRIHVVRFNFALTWCLHVNWFYAWVRQQLRLRRERSIIVSKDKSWDKD
;
A
#
# COMPACT_ATOMS: atom_id res chain seq x y z
N LEU A 1 -4.38 -59.68 -22.00
CA LEU A 1 -4.75 -59.53 -20.57
C LEU A 1 -5.54 -58.22 -20.44
N HIS A 2 -6.78 -58.05 -20.93
CA HIS A 2 -8.08 -58.68 -20.61
C HIS A 2 -8.39 -58.81 -19.11
N THR A 3 -9.24 -57.88 -18.61
CA THR A 3 -10.34 -57.93 -17.59
C THR A 3 -10.54 -56.48 -17.11
N ASN A 4 -11.62 -55.71 -17.31
CA ASN A 4 -13.07 -55.86 -17.52
C ASN A 4 -13.91 -56.24 -16.28
N LEU A 5 -14.97 -55.44 -16.06
CA LEU A 5 -16.17 -55.61 -15.21
C LEU A 5 -15.98 -55.40 -13.68
N SER A 6 -16.87 -54.80 -12.88
CA SER A 6 -18.31 -54.45 -12.94
C SER A 6 -18.61 -53.44 -11.80
N GLN A 7 -19.42 -52.39 -11.97
CA GLN A 7 -20.89 -52.32 -11.88
C GLN A 7 -21.47 -52.80 -10.52
N CYS A 8 -21.95 -51.85 -9.69
CA CYS A 8 -22.99 -52.11 -8.70
C CYS A 8 -24.04 -50.98 -8.71
N ARG A 9 -25.27 -51.40 -9.02
CA ARG A 9 -26.53 -50.66 -9.00
C ARG A 9 -27.10 -50.61 -7.57
N GLY A 10 -27.60 -49.44 -7.18
CA GLY A 10 -28.99 -49.19 -6.76
C GLY A 10 -29.55 -49.80 -5.47
N ARG A 11 -30.00 -48.91 -4.56
CA ARG A 11 -31.20 -48.99 -3.69
C ARG A 11 -31.59 -47.53 -3.35
N ARG A 12 -32.73 -46.96 -3.81
CA ARG A 12 -34.08 -47.01 -3.18
C ARG A 12 -33.95 -47.09 -1.65
N GLY A 13 -34.35 -46.12 -0.84
CA GLY A 13 -35.35 -45.05 -0.95
C GLY A 13 -35.98 -45.01 0.44
N GLU A 14 -35.93 -43.89 1.14
CA GLU A 14 -36.70 -43.72 2.37
C GLU A 14 -36.98 -42.25 2.63
N ASP A 15 -38.25 -41.92 2.44
CA ASP A 15 -38.89 -40.66 2.76
C ASP A 15 -38.86 -40.42 4.28
N ARG A 16 -38.41 -39.23 4.68
CA ARG A 16 -38.90 -38.60 5.91
C ARG A 16 -39.26 -37.15 5.63
N HIS A 17 -40.56 -36.95 5.45
CA HIS A 17 -41.23 -35.67 5.62
C HIS A 17 -40.98 -35.13 7.04
N SER A 18 -40.16 -34.09 7.16
CA SER A 18 -40.23 -33.14 8.27
C SER A 18 -40.80 -31.82 7.74
N LYS A 19 -42.08 -31.60 8.06
CA LYS A 19 -42.80 -30.35 7.83
C LYS A 19 -42.14 -29.23 8.64
N CYS A 20 -41.41 -28.32 7.97
CA CYS A 20 -41.06 -27.03 8.55
C CYS A 20 -42.14 -26.02 8.17
N ALA A 21 -42.71 -25.37 9.18
CA ALA A 21 -43.73 -24.35 9.06
C ALA A 21 -43.19 -23.09 8.32
N PRO A 22 -44.04 -22.36 7.58
CA PRO A 22 -43.65 -21.10 6.96
C PRO A 22 -43.48 -19.99 8.02
N PRO A 23 -42.50 -19.08 7.86
CA PRO A 23 -42.37 -17.91 8.71
C PRO A 23 -43.50 -16.90 8.45
N PRO A 24 -43.91 -16.11 9.47
CA PRO A 24 -44.96 -15.11 9.33
C PRO A 24 -44.53 -13.96 8.41
N SER A 25 -45.47 -13.55 7.56
CA SER A 25 -45.40 -12.38 6.69
C SER A 25 -45.28 -11.10 7.51
N LEU A 26 -44.19 -10.36 7.29
CA LEU A 26 -44.05 -8.98 7.78
C LEU A 26 -44.61 -7.98 6.76
N PRO A 27 -45.21 -6.86 7.24
CA PRO A 27 -46.02 -5.98 6.42
C PRO A 27 -45.18 -5.06 5.52
N SER A 28 -45.69 -4.90 4.31
CA SER A 28 -45.32 -3.90 3.31
C SER A 28 -45.66 -2.48 3.77
N CYS A 29 -44.65 -1.62 3.95
CA CYS A 29 -44.82 -0.17 3.86
C CYS A 29 -43.48 0.56 3.73
N CYS A 30 -43.13 0.98 2.51
CA CYS A 30 -42.71 2.36 2.18
C CYS A 30 -42.29 2.41 0.71
N ARG A 31 -43.28 2.74 -0.11
CA ARG A 31 -43.18 3.13 -1.51
C ARG A 31 -42.71 4.60 -1.55
N VAL A 32 -41.48 4.87 -1.95
CA VAL A 32 -41.07 6.22 -2.38
C VAL A 32 -40.87 6.21 -3.90
N ARG A 33 -41.60 7.13 -4.53
CA ARG A 33 -41.82 7.29 -5.96
C ARG A 33 -40.62 7.92 -6.66
N HIS A 34 -40.55 7.60 -7.95
CA HIS A 34 -40.13 8.45 -9.08
C HIS A 34 -39.25 9.66 -8.79
N PHE A 35 -38.04 9.65 -9.35
CA PHE A 35 -37.46 10.87 -9.87
C PHE A 35 -37.29 10.76 -11.39
N GLN A 36 -37.96 11.68 -12.07
CA GLN A 36 -38.06 11.81 -13.51
C GLN A 36 -36.71 12.16 -14.13
N ARG A 37 -36.47 11.51 -15.26
CA ARG A 37 -35.54 11.90 -16.31
C ARG A 37 -35.98 13.27 -16.87
N LEU A 38 -35.08 14.26 -16.80
CA LEU A 38 -35.13 15.44 -17.65
C LEU A 38 -33.84 15.48 -18.47
N GLU A 39 -34.00 15.20 -19.76
CA GLU A 39 -33.12 15.72 -20.79
C GLU A 39 -33.38 17.21 -20.95
N GLN A 40 -32.33 18.02 -21.10
CA GLN A 40 -32.22 19.12 -22.06
C GLN A 40 -30.91 19.88 -21.85
N GLY A 41 -30.32 20.37 -22.95
CA GLY A 41 -29.36 21.48 -22.91
C GLY A 41 -27.99 21.22 -23.51
N LYS A 42 -27.94 20.92 -24.80
CA LYS A 42 -26.72 21.04 -25.62
C LYS A 42 -26.47 22.54 -25.83
N GLN A 43 -25.46 23.13 -25.20
CA GLN A 43 -24.96 24.46 -25.56
C GLN A 43 -23.56 24.34 -26.16
N THR A 44 -23.47 24.76 -27.41
CA THR A 44 -22.26 24.99 -28.19
C THR A 44 -21.63 26.31 -27.74
N GLU A 45 -20.48 26.24 -27.07
CA GLU A 45 -19.62 27.40 -26.86
C GLU A 45 -18.54 27.46 -27.94
N THR A 46 -18.50 28.60 -28.62
CA THR A 46 -17.49 29.04 -29.58
C THR A 46 -16.16 29.37 -28.89
N PRO A 47 -15.00 29.08 -29.50
CA PRO A 47 -13.71 29.40 -28.92
C PRO A 47 -13.39 30.91 -28.97
N PRO A 48 -12.71 31.47 -27.95
CA PRO A 48 -12.26 32.86 -27.95
C PRO A 48 -11.07 33.10 -28.92
N PRO A 49 -10.88 34.34 -29.39
CA PRO A 49 -9.83 34.69 -30.35
C PRO A 49 -8.42 34.59 -29.76
N ARG A 50 -7.52 34.09 -30.61
CA ARG A 50 -6.10 33.85 -30.35
C ARG A 50 -5.34 35.19 -30.25
N ALA A 51 -4.89 35.56 -29.06
CA ALA A 51 -3.99 36.68 -28.86
C ALA A 51 -2.56 36.28 -29.28
N THR A 52 -2.07 36.89 -30.35
CA THR A 52 -0.69 36.75 -30.83
C THR A 52 0.24 37.55 -29.92
N LYS A 53 1.01 36.87 -29.07
CA LYS A 53 2.04 37.48 -28.23
C LYS A 53 3.37 37.46 -28.99
N THR A 54 3.85 38.62 -29.38
CA THR A 54 5.18 38.85 -29.98
C THR A 54 6.25 38.48 -28.96
N ILE A 55 7.06 37.46 -29.25
CA ILE A 55 8.22 37.08 -28.45
C ILE A 55 9.46 37.74 -29.08
N HIS A 56 10.10 38.63 -28.33
CA HIS A 56 11.43 39.12 -28.65
C HIS A 56 12.45 38.00 -28.40
N MET A 57 13.17 37.59 -29.45
CA MET A 57 14.29 36.65 -29.32
C MET A 57 15.51 37.38 -28.74
N VAL A 58 15.87 37.03 -27.51
CA VAL A 58 17.18 37.33 -26.92
C VAL A 58 18.10 36.15 -27.26
N GLY A 59 19.23 36.46 -27.90
CA GLY A 59 20.20 35.48 -28.37
C GLY A 59 20.77 34.63 -27.23
N THR A 60 20.80 33.31 -27.44
CA THR A 60 21.44 32.35 -26.54
C THR A 60 22.81 31.96 -27.11
N ALA A 61 23.83 32.06 -26.27
CA ALA A 61 25.16 31.52 -26.52
C ALA A 61 25.11 29.97 -26.51
N PRO A 62 25.96 29.28 -27.28
CA PRO A 62 25.96 27.82 -27.34
C PRO A 62 26.42 27.22 -26.00
N LEU A 63 25.58 26.36 -25.41
CA LEU A 63 25.93 25.55 -24.25
C LEU A 63 26.85 24.39 -24.67
N PRO A 64 27.81 23.99 -23.79
CA PRO A 64 28.70 22.87 -24.05
C PRO A 64 27.90 21.57 -24.16
N SER A 65 28.26 20.73 -25.13
CA SER A 65 27.66 19.42 -25.36
C SER A 65 27.90 18.51 -24.15
N GLN A 66 26.92 18.41 -23.25
CA GLN A 66 26.92 17.41 -22.19
C GLN A 66 26.28 16.12 -22.69
N ASN A 67 26.89 15.00 -22.30
CA ASN A 67 26.48 13.66 -22.70
C ASN A 67 25.10 13.35 -22.09
N PRO A 68 24.07 12.94 -22.87
CA PRO A 68 22.73 12.71 -22.34
C PRO A 68 22.66 11.62 -21.25
N LEU A 69 23.66 10.74 -21.17
CA LEU A 69 23.75 9.72 -20.12
C LEU A 69 24.17 10.28 -18.75
N THR A 70 24.98 11.34 -18.69
CA THR A 70 25.35 11.98 -17.41
C THR A 70 24.22 12.85 -16.86
N LEU A 71 23.43 13.48 -17.74
CA LEU A 71 22.24 14.24 -17.33
C LEU A 71 21.14 13.36 -16.72
N PHE A 72 21.00 12.11 -17.19
CA PHE A 72 20.05 11.16 -16.62
C PHE A 72 20.54 10.58 -15.28
N SER A 73 21.84 10.28 -15.13
CA SER A 73 22.38 9.88 -13.82
C SER A 73 22.27 11.00 -12.82
N ASP A 74 22.72 12.20 -13.16
CA ASP A 74 22.80 13.33 -12.22
C ASP A 74 21.41 13.82 -11.84
N GLY A 75 20.45 13.78 -12.78
CA GLY A 75 19.03 14.02 -12.50
C GLY A 75 18.40 12.99 -11.57
N LEU A 76 18.76 11.70 -11.71
CA LEU A 76 18.29 10.63 -10.82
C LEU A 76 18.95 10.74 -9.42
N TRP A 77 20.23 11.09 -9.34
CA TRP A 77 20.94 11.34 -8.08
C TRP A 77 20.39 12.56 -7.34
N MET A 78 20.09 13.65 -8.05
CA MET A 78 19.42 14.82 -7.47
C MET A 78 17.97 14.53 -7.07
N ALA A 79 17.20 13.80 -7.90
CA ALA A 79 15.82 13.43 -7.58
C ALA A 79 15.72 12.49 -6.37
N LEU A 80 16.76 11.69 -6.10
CA LEU A 80 16.86 10.83 -4.93
C LEU A 80 17.52 11.51 -3.72
N GLY A 81 17.98 12.77 -3.85
CA GLY A 81 18.61 13.51 -2.75
C GLY A 81 19.88 12.86 -2.20
N LEU A 82 20.61 12.14 -3.05
CA LEU A 82 21.83 11.40 -2.70
C LEU A 82 23.07 12.19 -3.13
N GLU A 83 23.26 13.39 -2.55
CA GLU A 83 24.51 14.14 -2.73
C GLU A 83 25.63 13.54 -1.87
N PRO A 84 26.89 13.43 -2.36
CA PRO A 84 28.02 13.01 -1.56
C PRO A 84 28.21 13.94 -0.35
N ARG A 85 28.21 13.37 0.84
CA ARG A 85 28.36 14.08 2.10
C ARG A 85 29.70 14.84 2.13
N ASN A 86 29.64 16.17 2.10
CA ASN A 86 30.81 17.03 2.21
C ASN A 86 31.09 17.30 3.70
N ASP A 87 31.93 16.47 4.33
CA ASP A 87 32.16 16.43 5.79
C ASP A 87 33.04 17.58 6.35
N ASN A 88 33.04 18.76 5.72
CA ASN A 88 33.92 19.89 6.08
C ASN A 88 33.28 20.95 6.99
N THR A 89 32.46 20.57 7.97
CA THR A 89 32.02 21.47 9.04
C THR A 89 32.47 20.97 10.41
N THR A 90 33.61 21.50 10.84
CA THR A 90 34.18 21.34 12.17
C THR A 90 33.47 22.22 13.22
N SER A 91 33.37 21.66 14.42
CA SER A 91 33.22 22.32 15.74
C SER A 91 31.85 22.91 16.15
N ALA A 92 31.16 22.21 17.05
CA ALA A 92 31.07 22.62 18.46
C ALA A 92 30.59 21.44 19.33
N SER A 93 31.38 21.15 20.35
CA SER A 93 31.23 20.08 21.32
C SER A 93 30.06 20.31 22.28
N SER A 94 29.11 19.38 22.29
CA SER A 94 28.22 19.16 23.45
C SER A 94 27.86 17.68 23.50
N GLY A 95 28.57 16.92 24.35
CA GLY A 95 28.16 15.72 25.10
C GLY A 95 27.19 14.67 24.50
N LEU A 96 26.92 14.67 23.21
CA LEU A 96 26.17 13.61 22.55
C LEU A 96 27.16 12.48 22.28
N ILE A 97 26.87 11.32 22.85
CA ILE A 97 27.45 10.03 22.45
C ILE A 97 27.52 10.02 20.92
N ASP A 98 28.73 9.93 20.37
CA ASP A 98 28.92 9.85 18.93
C ASP A 98 28.22 8.58 18.44
N LEU A 99 27.03 8.74 17.86
CA LEU A 99 26.22 7.65 17.36
C LEU A 99 26.96 6.87 16.27
N LYS A 100 28.02 7.43 15.64
CA LYS A 100 28.89 6.66 14.74
C LYS A 100 29.70 5.59 15.47
N ASP A 101 30.12 5.82 16.72
CA ASP A 101 30.86 4.82 17.50
C ASP A 101 29.95 3.75 18.12
N VAL A 102 28.66 4.06 18.34
CA VAL A 102 27.67 3.10 18.87
C VAL A 102 27.00 2.28 17.76
N TYR A 103 26.80 2.86 16.57
CA TYR A 103 26.07 2.20 15.47
C TYR A 103 26.97 1.77 14.29
N GLY A 104 28.25 2.12 14.26
CA GLY A 104 29.09 2.03 13.05
C GLY A 104 29.51 0.64 12.57
N TYR A 105 29.48 -0.41 13.40
CA TYR A 105 30.11 -1.69 13.02
C TYR A 105 29.18 -2.91 12.93
N GLU A 106 27.92 -2.82 13.34
CA GLU A 106 27.06 -4.01 13.48
C GLU A 106 25.68 -3.91 12.80
N GLU A 107 25.44 -2.87 12.01
CA GLU A 107 24.15 -2.68 11.34
C GLU A 107 23.78 -3.84 10.39
N TRP A 108 24.78 -4.41 9.71
CA TRP A 108 24.58 -5.57 8.82
C TRP A 108 24.22 -6.84 9.60
N LYS A 109 24.69 -6.99 10.84
CA LYS A 109 24.31 -8.13 11.70
C LYS A 109 22.82 -8.07 12.04
N ILE A 110 22.28 -6.88 12.31
CA ILE A 110 20.85 -6.69 12.56
C ILE A 110 20.05 -7.10 11.31
N ASP A 111 20.47 -6.66 10.12
CA ASP A 111 19.80 -7.03 8.88
C ASP A 111 19.87 -8.56 8.64
N CYS A 112 21.01 -9.21 8.92
CA CYS A 112 21.12 -10.67 8.87
C CYS A 112 20.20 -11.39 9.86
N LEU A 113 20.03 -10.87 11.09
CA LEU A 113 19.10 -11.42 12.07
C LEU A 113 17.65 -11.31 11.57
N PHE A 114 17.27 -10.17 10.98
CA PHE A 114 15.96 -10.03 10.35
C PHE A 114 15.77 -10.98 9.18
N VAL A 115 16.78 -11.19 8.35
CA VAL A 115 16.71 -12.19 7.29
C VAL A 115 16.45 -13.59 7.86
N GLY A 116 17.21 -13.99 8.88
CA GLY A 116 17.01 -15.27 9.56
C GLY A 116 15.61 -15.42 10.16
N LEU A 117 15.10 -14.37 10.82
CA LEU A 117 13.76 -14.34 11.41
C LEU A 117 12.66 -14.50 10.34
N VAL A 118 12.71 -13.69 9.28
CA VAL A 118 11.70 -13.68 8.20
C VAL A 118 11.71 -15.02 7.46
N LEU A 119 12.88 -15.55 7.13
CA LEU A 119 13.00 -16.84 6.45
C LEU A 119 12.52 -18.00 7.33
N SER A 120 12.79 -17.96 8.64
CA SER A 120 12.29 -18.97 9.58
C SER A 120 10.76 -18.93 9.68
N PHE A 121 10.19 -17.73 9.78
CA PHE A 121 8.73 -17.55 9.79
C PHE A 121 8.09 -18.01 8.48
N TYR A 122 8.71 -17.67 7.34
CA TYR A 122 8.28 -18.13 6.02
C TYR A 122 8.33 -19.65 5.91
N ALA A 123 9.39 -20.30 6.37
CA ALA A 123 9.53 -21.75 6.34
C ALA A 123 8.40 -22.45 7.12
N VAL A 124 8.08 -21.97 8.33
CA VAL A 124 6.95 -22.50 9.11
C VAL A 124 5.62 -22.28 8.38
N GLY A 125 5.37 -21.07 7.88
CA GLY A 125 4.14 -20.76 7.14
C GLY A 125 3.99 -21.58 5.85
N HIS A 126 5.10 -21.85 5.16
CA HIS A 126 5.15 -22.62 3.91
C HIS A 126 4.73 -24.08 4.13
N LEU A 127 5.06 -24.66 5.29
CA LEU A 127 4.63 -26.01 5.68
C LEU A 127 3.13 -26.07 5.97
N LEU A 128 2.55 -25.00 6.51
CA LEU A 128 1.14 -24.94 6.90
C LEU A 128 0.20 -24.60 5.73
N LEU A 129 0.66 -23.76 4.80
CA LEU A 129 -0.15 -23.22 3.71
C LEU A 129 0.11 -23.95 2.40
N LYS A 130 -0.97 -24.36 1.73
CA LYS A 130 -0.91 -25.27 0.58
C LYS A 130 -0.80 -24.56 -0.77
N THR A 131 -1.45 -23.40 -0.90
CA THR A 131 -1.55 -22.71 -2.20
C THR A 131 -0.51 -21.61 -2.32
N GLU A 132 -0.02 -21.39 -3.55
CA GLU A 132 0.89 -20.30 -3.90
C GLU A 132 0.34 -18.94 -3.44
N LYS A 133 -0.96 -18.70 -3.70
CA LYS A 133 -1.64 -17.48 -3.27
C LYS A 133 -1.56 -17.28 -1.75
N GLN A 134 -1.77 -18.32 -0.94
CA GLN A 134 -1.67 -18.17 0.52
C GLN A 134 -0.23 -17.88 0.95
N ARG A 135 0.74 -18.55 0.32
CA ARG A 135 2.18 -18.41 0.64
C ARG A 135 2.69 -17.01 0.35
N ALA A 136 2.20 -16.37 -0.72
CA ALA A 136 2.53 -15.00 -1.07
C ALA A 136 2.17 -13.97 0.01
N TYR A 137 1.26 -14.29 0.94
CA TYR A 137 0.88 -13.38 2.02
C TYR A 137 1.55 -13.68 3.37
N ILE A 138 2.44 -14.68 3.47
CA ILE A 138 3.11 -15.02 4.74
C ILE A 138 4.02 -13.88 5.21
N ILE A 139 4.91 -13.42 4.32
CA ILE A 139 5.86 -12.34 4.62
C ILE A 139 5.10 -11.03 4.84
N THR A 140 4.12 -10.74 3.98
CA THR A 140 3.23 -9.58 4.14
C THR A 140 2.52 -9.58 5.49
N PHE A 141 1.96 -10.71 5.92
CA PHE A 141 1.27 -10.82 7.21
C PHE A 141 2.20 -10.49 8.38
N LEU A 142 3.40 -11.09 8.40
CA LEU A 142 4.41 -10.79 9.42
C LEU A 142 4.73 -9.30 9.46
N ASN A 143 4.98 -8.70 8.29
CA ASN A 143 5.29 -7.29 8.17
C ASN A 143 4.18 -6.40 8.72
N CYS A 144 2.93 -6.64 8.30
CA CYS A 144 1.81 -5.83 8.77
C CYS A 144 1.56 -5.98 10.27
N CYS A 145 1.83 -7.15 10.88
CA CYS A 145 1.75 -7.31 12.33
C CYS A 145 2.78 -6.44 13.06
N VAL A 146 4.04 -6.46 12.64
CA VAL A 146 5.10 -5.64 13.24
C VAL A 146 4.83 -4.14 13.00
N ALA A 147 4.50 -3.78 11.76
CA ALA A 147 4.14 -2.42 11.36
C ALA A 147 2.99 -1.85 12.20
N MET A 148 1.95 -2.64 12.50
CA MET A 148 0.85 -2.20 13.36
C MET A 148 1.30 -1.89 14.79
N VAL A 149 2.18 -2.71 15.37
CA VAL A 149 2.69 -2.47 16.73
C VAL A 149 3.51 -1.18 16.77
N VAL A 150 4.43 -1.00 15.83
CA VAL A 150 5.30 0.18 15.78
C VAL A 150 4.51 1.43 15.39
N GLY A 151 3.57 1.32 14.44
CA GLY A 151 2.71 2.42 14.03
C GLY A 151 1.79 2.93 15.15
N CYS A 152 1.23 2.02 15.96
CA CYS A 152 0.49 2.40 17.15
C CYS A 152 1.37 3.12 18.17
N HIS A 153 2.60 2.65 18.38
CA HIS A 153 3.57 3.30 19.27
C HIS A 153 3.97 4.71 18.77
N ALA A 154 4.22 4.86 17.47
CA ALA A 154 4.56 6.13 16.84
C ALA A 154 3.39 7.13 16.91
N MET A 155 2.16 6.68 16.62
CA MET A 155 0.96 7.48 16.77
C MET A 155 0.73 7.91 18.20
N HIS A 156 0.86 7.00 19.17
CA HIS A 156 0.76 7.34 20.59
C HIS A 156 1.77 8.44 20.94
N THR A 157 3.03 8.28 20.53
CA THR A 157 4.09 9.26 20.77
C THR A 157 3.72 10.62 20.16
N LEU A 158 3.33 10.68 18.89
CA LEU A 158 3.02 11.94 18.20
C LEU A 158 1.73 12.61 18.68
N CYS A 159 0.69 11.85 19.07
CA CYS A 159 -0.53 12.42 19.64
C CYS A 159 -0.27 13.22 20.93
N TRP A 160 0.80 12.90 21.67
CA TRP A 160 1.20 13.66 22.85
C TRP A 160 2.01 14.93 22.53
N TYR A 161 2.61 15.02 21.34
CA TYR A 161 3.43 16.16 20.94
C TYR A 161 2.67 17.08 19.97
N ASP A 162 2.44 16.61 18.76
CA ASP A 162 1.69 17.25 17.67
C ASP A 162 1.71 16.29 16.46
N VAL A 163 0.59 16.17 15.75
CA VAL A 163 0.51 15.39 14.49
C VAL A 163 1.02 16.20 13.29
N SER A 164 1.17 17.52 13.44
CA SER A 164 1.80 18.37 12.43
C SER A 164 3.27 18.01 12.21
N VAL A 165 3.71 18.13 10.96
CA VAL A 165 5.12 17.93 10.62
C VAL A 165 5.95 19.02 11.29
N ASN A 166 6.95 18.59 12.04
CA ASN A 166 7.90 19.42 12.78
C ASN A 166 9.29 18.76 12.80
N SER A 167 10.29 19.43 13.37
CA SER A 167 11.66 18.90 13.46
C SER A 167 11.74 17.54 14.16
N PHE A 168 10.88 17.27 15.14
CA PHE A 168 10.80 15.96 15.78
C PHE A 168 10.25 14.89 14.83
N SER A 169 9.18 15.15 14.09
CA SER A 169 8.65 14.20 13.10
C SER A 169 9.65 13.85 11.98
N LEU A 170 10.58 14.78 11.68
CA LEU A 170 11.68 14.62 10.73
C LEU A 170 12.95 14.03 11.38
N SER A 171 12.85 13.46 12.57
CA SER A 171 13.96 12.80 13.26
C SER A 171 13.82 11.29 13.28
N GLU A 172 14.68 10.62 14.04
CA GLU A 172 14.65 9.17 14.25
C GLU A 172 14.75 8.82 15.74
N THR A 173 14.16 7.68 16.08
CA THR A 173 14.40 6.98 17.34
C THR A 173 15.01 5.61 17.05
N PRO A 174 15.64 4.95 18.04
CA PRO A 174 16.13 3.57 17.85
C PRO A 174 15.04 2.60 17.39
N ILE A 175 13.82 2.71 17.90
CA ILE A 175 12.69 1.84 17.54
C ILE A 175 12.26 2.09 16.09
N THR A 176 12.07 3.34 15.70
CA THR A 176 11.63 3.67 14.34
C THR A 176 12.71 3.37 13.30
N ARG A 177 13.99 3.55 13.65
CA ARG A 177 15.13 3.13 12.81
C ARG A 177 15.17 1.62 12.62
N LEU A 178 14.98 0.85 13.71
CA LEU A 178 14.92 -0.61 13.67
C LEU A 178 13.79 -1.10 12.76
N GLU A 179 12.63 -0.45 12.84
CA GLU A 179 11.48 -0.79 12.01
C GLU A 179 11.69 -0.49 10.53
N VAL A 180 12.25 0.67 10.17
CA VAL A 180 12.60 0.98 8.76
C VAL A 180 13.55 -0.08 8.19
N ARG A 181 14.50 -0.58 8.99
CA ARG A 181 15.38 -1.69 8.58
C ARG A 181 14.63 -2.97 8.36
N PHE A 182 13.79 -3.36 9.32
CA PHE A 182 12.97 -4.56 9.23
C PHE A 182 12.10 -4.52 7.97
N PHE A 183 11.37 -3.43 7.76
CA PHE A 183 10.51 -3.22 6.59
C PHE A 183 11.31 -3.32 5.27
N ARG A 184 12.50 -2.71 5.20
CA ARG A 184 13.39 -2.83 4.03
C ARG A 184 13.79 -4.27 3.76
N VAL A 185 14.23 -5.01 4.78
CA VAL A 185 14.63 -6.43 4.65
C VAL A 185 13.46 -7.28 4.18
N VAL A 186 12.28 -7.10 4.77
CA VAL A 186 11.06 -7.80 4.37
C VAL A 186 10.74 -7.56 2.90
N GLN A 187 10.85 -6.33 2.39
CA GLN A 187 10.54 -6.04 0.99
C GLN A 187 11.48 -6.74 0.01
N ILE A 188 12.78 -6.74 0.32
CA ILE A 188 13.80 -7.44 -0.47
C ILE A 188 13.50 -8.94 -0.47
N LEU A 189 13.21 -9.50 0.72
CA LEU A 189 12.90 -10.92 0.86
C LEU A 189 11.58 -11.31 0.20
N ASP A 190 10.55 -10.46 0.21
CA ASP A 190 9.28 -10.78 -0.43
C ASP A 190 9.44 -10.93 -1.96
N VAL A 191 10.28 -10.09 -2.58
CA VAL A 191 10.64 -10.25 -4.00
C VAL A 191 11.49 -11.51 -4.21
N ALA A 192 12.54 -11.70 -3.40
CA ALA A 192 13.48 -12.82 -3.56
C ALA A 192 12.80 -14.18 -3.36
N VAL A 193 12.03 -14.33 -2.28
CA VAL A 193 11.24 -15.54 -1.99
C VAL A 193 10.12 -15.70 -3.01
N GLY A 194 9.47 -14.61 -3.42
CA GLY A 194 8.41 -14.65 -4.41
C GLY A 194 8.87 -15.16 -5.77
N LEU A 195 10.09 -14.81 -6.21
CA LEU A 195 10.67 -15.34 -7.45
C LEU A 195 10.82 -16.86 -7.41
N CYS A 196 11.12 -17.42 -6.25
CA CYS A 196 11.35 -18.86 -6.09
C CYS A 196 10.05 -19.64 -5.85
N PHE A 197 9.12 -19.10 -5.07
CA PHE A 197 8.00 -19.87 -4.51
C PHE A 197 6.61 -19.42 -4.95
N TYR A 198 6.45 -18.17 -5.41
CA TYR A 198 5.16 -17.65 -5.86
C TYR A 198 5.27 -16.63 -7.03
N PRO A 199 5.95 -17.00 -8.13
CA PRO A 199 6.24 -16.06 -9.21
C PRO A 199 4.96 -15.55 -9.90
N THR A 200 3.85 -16.30 -9.87
CA THR A 200 2.59 -15.86 -10.49
C THR A 200 1.89 -14.77 -9.70
N GLN A 201 2.29 -14.55 -8.44
CA GLN A 201 1.74 -13.53 -7.56
C GLN A 201 2.57 -12.22 -7.59
N LEU A 202 3.69 -12.19 -8.31
CA LEU A 202 4.53 -11.00 -8.43
C LEU A 202 4.02 -10.06 -9.53
N HIS A 203 3.28 -9.04 -9.16
CA HIS A 203 2.76 -8.05 -10.11
C HIS A 203 3.73 -6.87 -10.28
N LEU A 204 3.82 -6.34 -11.51
CA LEU A 204 4.74 -5.25 -11.86
C LEU A 204 4.60 -4.02 -10.95
N LEU A 205 3.37 -3.53 -10.77
CA LEU A 205 3.14 -2.30 -10.01
C LEU A 205 3.26 -2.52 -8.50
N THR A 206 2.56 -3.54 -7.97
CA THR A 206 2.43 -3.74 -6.52
C THR A 206 3.64 -4.42 -5.89
N THR A 207 4.38 -5.22 -6.65
CA THR A 207 5.57 -5.90 -6.15
C THR A 207 6.82 -5.18 -6.63
N TRP A 208 7.10 -5.20 -7.93
CA TRP A 208 8.40 -4.73 -8.43
C TRP A 208 8.63 -3.23 -8.20
N ILE A 209 7.75 -2.38 -8.74
CA ILE A 209 7.91 -0.93 -8.66
C ILE A 209 7.76 -0.48 -7.20
N HIS A 210 6.72 -0.94 -6.51
CA HIS A 210 6.45 -0.53 -5.13
C HIS A 210 7.55 -0.97 -4.16
N HIS A 211 7.97 -2.23 -4.18
CA HIS A 211 9.00 -2.72 -3.24
C HIS A 211 10.36 -2.08 -3.53
N THR A 212 10.70 -1.86 -4.81
CA THR A 212 11.93 -1.16 -5.18
C THR A 212 11.90 0.28 -4.67
N ALA A 213 10.81 1.01 -4.91
CA ALA A 213 10.66 2.40 -4.47
C ALA A 213 10.76 2.52 -2.94
N TYR A 214 10.07 1.66 -2.18
CA TYR A 214 10.15 1.68 -0.73
C TYR A 214 11.51 1.19 -0.20
N THR A 215 12.19 0.25 -0.87
CA THR A 215 13.54 -0.17 -0.48
C THR A 215 14.53 1.00 -0.61
N LEU A 216 14.42 1.77 -1.68
CA LEU A 216 15.21 3.00 -1.89
C LEU A 216 14.85 4.08 -0.87
N LEU A 217 13.56 4.31 -0.64
CA LEU A 217 13.07 5.27 0.36
C LEU A 217 13.56 4.91 1.77
N CYS A 218 13.44 3.64 2.18
CA CYS A 218 13.94 3.17 3.48
C CYS A 218 15.45 3.34 3.61
N SER A 219 16.20 3.09 2.54
CA SER A 219 17.65 3.31 2.54
C SER A 219 18.00 4.79 2.69
N TRP A 220 17.30 5.68 1.97
CA TRP A 220 17.45 7.13 2.12
C TRP A 220 17.07 7.60 3.54
N MET A 221 15.97 7.11 4.10
CA MET A 221 15.52 7.44 5.47
C MET A 221 16.54 7.04 6.53
N LEU A 222 17.15 5.86 6.40
CA LEU A 222 18.21 5.39 7.31
C LEU A 222 19.48 6.22 7.20
N GLN A 223 19.80 6.72 6.00
CA GLN A 223 20.95 7.60 5.77
C GLN A 223 20.72 9.02 6.31
N ARG A 224 19.49 9.52 6.21
CA ARG A 224 19.11 10.90 6.61
C ARG A 224 18.53 11.01 8.02
N GLY A 225 18.40 9.90 8.73
CA GLY A 225 17.85 9.85 10.08
C GLY A 225 16.39 10.33 10.16
N VAL A 226 15.56 9.93 9.19
CA VAL A 226 14.14 10.31 9.10
C VAL A 226 13.29 9.06 9.16
N SER A 227 12.90 8.61 10.35
CA SER A 227 12.14 7.35 10.50
C SER A 227 10.84 7.49 11.27
N ILE A 228 10.65 8.56 12.07
CA ILE A 228 9.43 8.75 12.86
C ILE A 228 8.20 8.92 11.96
N LEU A 229 8.30 9.77 10.92
CA LEU A 229 7.18 9.98 10.00
C LEU A 229 6.82 8.71 9.23
N PHE A 230 7.80 7.89 8.85
CA PHE A 230 7.54 6.60 8.23
C PHE A 230 6.85 5.63 9.19
N ALA A 231 7.31 5.58 10.44
CA ALA A 231 6.68 4.76 11.47
C ALA A 231 5.21 5.12 11.68
N LEU A 232 4.85 6.41 11.60
CA LEU A 232 3.44 6.83 11.64
C LEU A 232 2.63 6.26 10.47
N CYS A 233 3.19 6.26 9.26
CA CYS A 233 2.56 5.69 8.08
C CYS A 233 2.36 4.16 8.15
N LEU A 234 3.01 3.45 9.09
CA LEU A 234 2.83 2.01 9.24
C LEU A 234 1.43 1.61 9.70
N LEU A 235 0.66 2.54 10.29
CA LEU A 235 -0.76 2.32 10.53
C LEU A 235 -1.54 2.05 9.24
N GLU A 236 -1.05 2.53 8.10
CA GLU A 236 -1.64 2.30 6.79
C GLU A 236 -1.49 0.84 6.31
N GLU A 237 -0.80 -0.02 7.06
CA GLU A 237 -0.71 -1.46 6.77
C GLU A 237 -1.90 -2.28 7.30
N LEU A 238 -2.79 -1.70 8.12
CA LEU A 238 -3.99 -2.42 8.60
C LEU A 238 -4.88 -3.00 7.47
N PRO A 239 -5.18 -2.27 6.37
CA PRO A 239 -5.95 -2.84 5.26
C PRO A 239 -5.23 -4.03 4.62
N THR A 240 -3.90 -3.96 4.51
CA THR A 240 -3.08 -5.06 3.99
C THR A 240 -3.10 -6.26 4.95
N LEU A 241 -3.08 -6.03 6.26
CA LEU A 241 -3.23 -7.09 7.26
C LEU A 241 -4.56 -7.82 7.09
N ILE A 242 -5.66 -7.08 6.95
CA ILE A 242 -7.00 -7.65 6.72
C ILE A 242 -7.01 -8.46 5.41
N LEU A 243 -6.39 -7.93 4.36
CA LEU A 243 -6.26 -8.63 3.07
C LEU A 243 -5.43 -9.90 3.19
N ALA A 244 -4.31 -9.87 3.93
CA ALA A 244 -3.43 -11.01 4.14
C ALA A 244 -4.15 -12.14 4.89
N ILE A 245 -4.86 -11.80 5.97
CA ILE A 245 -5.68 -12.76 6.73
C ILE A 245 -6.74 -13.40 5.83
N GLY A 246 -7.49 -12.59 5.06
CA GLY A 246 -8.53 -13.10 4.15
C GLY A 246 -7.97 -13.93 2.98
N SER A 247 -6.74 -13.66 2.55
CA SER A 247 -6.04 -14.43 1.51
C SER A 247 -5.50 -15.76 2.04
N MET A 248 -5.01 -15.80 3.28
CA MET A 248 -4.56 -17.02 3.94
C MET A 248 -5.75 -17.90 4.39
N HIS A 249 -6.82 -17.30 4.89
CA HIS A 249 -8.02 -18.00 5.35
C HIS A 249 -9.32 -17.35 4.83
N LYS A 250 -9.85 -17.90 3.74
CA LYS A 250 -11.03 -17.36 3.02
C LYS A 250 -12.25 -17.03 3.89
N PRO A 251 -12.64 -17.84 4.92
CA PRO A 251 -13.77 -17.51 5.79
C PRO A 251 -13.60 -16.21 6.58
N LEU A 252 -12.37 -15.76 6.84
CA LEU A 252 -12.10 -14.49 7.53
C LEU A 252 -12.07 -13.28 6.59
N ARG A 253 -12.26 -13.50 5.28
CA ARG A 253 -12.23 -12.41 4.30
C ARG A 253 -13.46 -11.51 4.46
N SER A 254 -13.21 -10.21 4.69
CA SER A 254 -14.24 -9.18 4.69
C SER A 254 -13.87 -8.03 3.77
N ASP A 255 -14.50 -7.98 2.59
CA ASP A 255 -14.26 -6.89 1.62
C ASP A 255 -14.70 -5.53 2.18
N SER A 256 -15.76 -5.48 3.00
CA SER A 256 -16.22 -4.24 3.63
C SER A 256 -15.23 -3.70 4.67
N LEU A 257 -14.66 -4.57 5.50
CA LEU A 257 -13.65 -4.18 6.50
C LEU A 257 -12.37 -3.71 5.82
N PHE A 258 -11.94 -4.41 4.76
CA PHE A 258 -10.84 -3.98 3.91
C PHE A 258 -11.10 -2.59 3.31
N GLY A 259 -12.26 -2.40 2.66
CA GLY A 259 -12.58 -1.13 2.02
C GLY A 259 -12.67 0.05 2.99
N LEU A 260 -13.29 -0.15 4.15
CA LEU A 260 -13.41 0.89 5.19
C LEU A 260 -12.04 1.27 5.76
N SER A 261 -11.25 0.28 6.18
CA SER A 261 -9.91 0.52 6.72
C SER A 261 -8.99 1.18 5.67
N TYR A 262 -9.06 0.74 4.41
CA TYR A 262 -8.31 1.33 3.31
C TYR A 262 -8.65 2.81 3.14
N PHE A 263 -9.95 3.15 3.08
CA PHE A 263 -10.37 4.53 2.96
C PHE A 263 -9.89 5.39 4.13
N VAL A 264 -10.12 4.94 5.37
CA VAL A 264 -9.77 5.73 6.56
C VAL A 264 -8.26 5.94 6.67
N LEU A 265 -7.45 4.89 6.48
CA LEU A 265 -6.02 4.94 6.74
C LEU A 265 -5.21 5.36 5.50
N ARG A 266 -5.37 4.66 4.37
CA ARG A 266 -4.58 4.93 3.16
C ARG A 266 -5.06 6.15 2.37
N VAL A 267 -6.32 6.55 2.49
CA VAL A 267 -6.83 7.75 1.81
C VAL A 267 -6.93 8.92 2.79
N SER A 268 -7.77 8.84 3.82
CA SER A 268 -8.04 9.99 4.69
C SER A 268 -6.85 10.39 5.56
N LEU A 269 -6.29 9.46 6.37
CA LEU A 269 -5.12 9.76 7.21
C LEU A 269 -3.92 10.17 6.33
N HIS A 270 -3.62 9.43 5.27
CA HIS A 270 -2.54 9.80 4.35
C HIS A 270 -2.72 11.19 3.74
N THR A 271 -3.96 11.60 3.40
CA THR A 271 -4.23 12.96 2.89
C THR A 271 -3.89 14.03 3.93
N VAL A 272 -4.21 13.79 5.20
CA VAL A 272 -3.86 14.71 6.30
C VAL A 272 -2.35 14.81 6.47
N LEU A 273 -1.65 13.67 6.47
CA LEU A 273 -0.18 13.65 6.60
C LEU A 273 0.50 14.31 5.39
N ALA A 274 0.02 14.04 4.18
CA ALA A 274 0.51 14.69 2.96
C ALA A 274 0.28 16.21 2.99
N TYR A 275 -0.90 16.65 3.45
CA TYR A 275 -1.22 18.08 3.62
C TYR A 275 -0.25 18.72 4.62
N ASN A 276 -0.02 18.10 5.78
CA ASN A 276 0.92 18.59 6.79
C ASN A 276 2.36 18.66 6.23
N ALA A 277 2.80 17.67 5.46
CA ALA A 277 4.12 17.68 4.83
C ALA A 277 4.25 18.79 3.77
N VAL A 278 3.19 19.05 2.99
CA VAL A 278 3.18 20.11 1.98
C VAL A 278 3.17 21.50 2.63
N THR A 279 2.39 21.71 3.69
CA THR A 279 2.28 23.02 4.36
C THR A 279 3.42 23.35 5.31
N TYR A 280 4.27 22.37 5.65
CA TYR A 280 5.44 22.58 6.50
C TYR A 280 6.45 23.54 5.86
N ASN A 281 6.65 24.72 6.44
CA ASN A 281 7.57 25.74 5.92
C ASN A 281 8.90 25.82 6.68
N GLY A 282 9.29 24.75 7.39
CA GLY A 282 10.60 24.71 8.04
C GLY A 282 11.73 24.57 7.03
N GLY A 283 12.91 25.10 7.36
CA GLY A 283 14.11 25.09 6.51
C GLY A 283 14.87 23.75 6.45
N ASP A 284 14.18 22.63 6.66
CA ASP A 284 14.78 21.29 6.61
C ASP A 284 14.75 20.75 5.18
N ASP A 285 15.91 20.56 4.57
CA ASP A 285 16.09 20.13 3.18
C ASP A 285 15.47 18.74 2.89
N ARG A 286 15.40 17.88 3.92
CA ARG A 286 14.86 16.52 3.81
C ARG A 286 13.37 16.52 3.49
N ILE A 287 12.65 17.61 3.76
CA ILE A 287 11.20 17.70 3.50
C ILE A 287 10.85 17.54 2.02
N HIS A 288 11.75 17.90 1.10
CA HIS A 288 11.45 17.83 -0.34
C HIS A 288 11.23 16.39 -0.81
N VAL A 289 12.08 15.46 -0.34
CA VAL A 289 11.94 14.02 -0.63
C VAL A 289 10.69 13.46 0.05
N VAL A 290 10.42 13.88 1.29
CA VAL A 290 9.20 13.49 2.03
C VAL A 290 7.95 13.91 1.24
N ARG A 291 7.83 15.18 0.85
CA ARG A 291 6.70 15.71 0.07
C ARG A 291 6.48 14.93 -1.22
N PHE A 292 7.56 14.67 -1.96
CA PHE A 292 7.49 13.90 -3.20
C PHE A 292 6.92 12.49 -2.97
N ASN A 293 7.43 11.78 -1.96
CA ASN A 293 6.99 10.42 -1.64
C ASN A 293 5.55 10.37 -1.11
N PHE A 294 5.13 11.35 -0.29
CA PHE A 294 3.74 11.49 0.14
C PHE A 294 2.80 11.73 -1.04
N ALA A 295 3.16 12.64 -1.96
CA ALA A 295 2.34 12.89 -3.15
C ALA A 295 2.23 11.64 -4.04
N LEU A 296 3.35 10.94 -4.28
CA LEU A 296 3.36 9.72 -5.08
C LEU A 296 2.52 8.60 -4.45
N THR A 297 2.69 8.39 -3.14
CA THR A 297 1.97 7.37 -2.38
C THR A 297 0.47 7.69 -2.32
N TRP A 298 0.11 8.96 -2.11
CA TRP A 298 -1.28 9.40 -2.14
C TRP A 298 -1.96 9.10 -3.50
N CYS A 299 -1.31 9.45 -4.62
CA CYS A 299 -1.81 9.15 -5.96
C CYS A 299 -2.04 7.64 -6.15
N LEU A 300 -1.08 6.82 -5.69
CA LEU A 300 -1.19 5.37 -5.74
C LEU A 300 -2.37 4.86 -4.91
N HIS A 301 -2.54 5.37 -3.69
CA HIS A 301 -3.62 4.98 -2.78
C HIS A 301 -4.99 5.32 -3.32
N VAL A 302 -5.17 6.54 -3.86
CA VAL A 302 -6.43 6.96 -4.50
C VAL A 302 -6.74 6.10 -5.73
N ASN A 303 -5.74 5.84 -6.57
CA ASN A 303 -5.91 4.99 -7.75
C ASN A 303 -6.33 3.55 -7.40
N TRP A 304 -5.67 2.94 -6.41
CA TRP A 304 -6.03 1.60 -5.94
C TRP A 304 -7.41 1.56 -5.28
N PHE A 305 -7.77 2.56 -4.48
CA PHE A 305 -9.11 2.65 -3.91
C PHE A 305 -10.18 2.81 -4.98
N TYR A 306 -9.93 3.65 -5.99
CA TYR A 306 -10.82 3.80 -7.14
C TYR A 306 -11.01 2.49 -7.90
N ALA A 307 -9.93 1.76 -8.19
CA ALA A 307 -9.99 0.46 -8.83
C ALA A 307 -10.82 -0.54 -8.01
N TRP A 308 -10.64 -0.56 -6.69
CA TRP A 308 -11.42 -1.39 -5.78
C TRP A 308 -12.92 -1.02 -5.79
N VAL A 309 -13.27 0.27 -5.70
CA VAL A 309 -14.68 0.73 -5.77
C VAL A 309 -15.34 0.28 -7.07
N ARG A 310 -14.64 0.42 -8.21
CA ARG A 310 -15.14 -0.05 -9.51
C ARG A 310 -15.38 -1.56 -9.52
N GLN A 311 -14.47 -2.34 -8.94
CA GLN A 311 -14.62 -3.78 -8.80
C GLN A 311 -15.87 -4.12 -7.96
N GLN A 312 -16.09 -3.44 -6.84
CA GLN A 312 -17.26 -3.67 -6.00
C GLN A 312 -18.57 -3.33 -6.71
N LEU A 313 -18.62 -2.22 -7.45
CA LEU A 313 -19.79 -1.85 -8.24
C LEU A 313 -20.11 -2.88 -9.33
N ARG A 314 -19.09 -3.43 -10.00
CA ARG A 314 -19.26 -4.50 -10.99
C ARG A 314 -19.86 -5.75 -10.36
N LEU A 315 -19.30 -6.22 -9.24
CA LEU A 315 -19.78 -7.41 -8.53
C LEU A 315 -21.22 -7.24 -8.02
N ARG A 316 -21.60 -6.03 -7.58
CA ARG A 316 -22.99 -5.71 -7.19
C ARG A 316 -23.95 -5.82 -8.38
N ARG A 317 -23.56 -5.29 -9.55
CA ARG A 317 -24.37 -5.39 -10.78
C ARG A 317 -24.56 -6.84 -11.20
N GLU A 318 -23.50 -7.64 -11.24
CA GLU A 318 -23.56 -9.06 -11.59
C GLU A 318 -24.51 -9.82 -10.64
N ARG A 319 -24.42 -9.57 -9.33
CA ARG A 319 -25.33 -10.17 -8.34
C ARG A 319 -26.80 -9.78 -8.56
N SER A 320 -27.07 -8.52 -8.88
CA SER A 320 -28.45 -8.08 -9.16
C SER A 320 -29.06 -8.77 -10.39
N ILE A 321 -28.24 -9.05 -11.42
CA ILE A 321 -28.69 -9.76 -12.63
C ILE A 321 -29.04 -11.21 -12.31
N ILE A 322 -28.19 -11.91 -11.55
CA ILE A 322 -28.43 -13.30 -11.13
C ILE A 322 -29.74 -13.39 -10.33
N VAL A 323 -29.88 -12.55 -9.30
CA VAL A 323 -31.11 -12.50 -8.47
C VAL A 323 -32.36 -12.19 -9.29
N SER A 324 -32.24 -11.35 -10.33
CA SER A 324 -33.37 -11.04 -11.23
C SER A 324 -33.77 -12.23 -12.12
N LYS A 325 -32.79 -13.03 -12.57
CA LYS A 325 -33.03 -14.23 -13.39
C LYS A 325 -33.64 -15.35 -12.55
N ASP A 326 -33.16 -15.57 -11.33
CA ASP A 326 -33.73 -16.61 -10.46
C ASP A 326 -35.22 -16.35 -10.20
N LYS A 327 -35.58 -15.08 -9.96
CA LYS A 327 -36.98 -14.67 -9.80
C LYS A 327 -37.85 -14.79 -11.05
N SER A 328 -37.27 -14.85 -12.26
CA SER A 328 -38.05 -15.10 -13.48
C SER A 328 -38.35 -16.58 -13.67
N TRP A 329 -37.42 -17.47 -13.31
CA TRP A 329 -37.62 -18.92 -13.41
C TRP A 329 -38.69 -19.45 -12.45
N ASP A 330 -38.86 -18.83 -11.28
CA ASP A 330 -39.90 -19.24 -10.32
C ASP A 330 -41.34 -18.91 -10.76
N LYS A 331 -41.53 -18.23 -11.90
CA LYS A 331 -42.85 -17.80 -12.39
C LYS A 331 -43.42 -18.65 -13.53
N ASP A 332 -42.63 -19.53 -14.11
CA ASP A 332 -43.00 -20.42 -15.23
C ASP A 332 -43.32 -21.84 -14.74
#